data_AF-A0A530BN88-F1
#
_entry.id   AF-A0A530BN88-F1
#
_cell.length_a   1.000
_cell.length_b   1.000
_cell.length_c   1.000
_cell.angle_alpha   90.00
_cell.angle_beta   90.00
_cell.angle_gamma   90.00
#
_symmetry.space_group_name_H-M   'P 1'
#
loop_
_entity.id
_entity.type
_entity.pdbx_description
1 polymer ?
#
loop_
_entity_poly.entity_id
_entity_poly.type
_entity_poly.pdbx_seq_one_letter_code
_entity_poly.pdbx_strand_id
1 'polypeptide(L)'
;GRVVFTAAIDGRVYARHGTTAETRLTIIDKTPAPDPSAFAALPGKATDVETLLSWISDLPPRIPGGFPDSIGALSNGILRNAATQMAARSAARAAPIAASAAVAKSTRPVLPVARAKPVRPTTSVSTSAVPLSYELRDWIPEAGGRLTDTIYERYALQSIHIPRAKP
;
A
#
# COMPACT_ATOMS: atom_id res chain seq x y z
N GLY A 1 -12.82 5.74 12.50
CA GLY A 1 -13.09 4.89 11.33
C GLY A 1 -14.34 4.10 11.60
N ARG A 2 -15.12 3.77 10.58
CA ARG A 2 -16.34 2.98 10.69
C ARG A 2 -16.12 1.60 10.10
N VAL A 3 -16.32 0.54 10.87
CA VAL A 3 -16.31 -0.83 10.35
C VAL A 3 -17.61 -1.06 9.60
N VAL A 4 -17.53 -1.38 8.32
CA VAL A 4 -18.73 -1.59 7.49
C VAL A 4 -18.88 -3.04 7.01
N PHE A 5 -17.82 -3.83 7.13
CA PHE A 5 -17.84 -5.24 6.78
C PHE A 5 -16.74 -5.97 7.54
N THR A 6 -17.04 -7.17 8.01
CA THR A 6 -16.01 -8.12 8.45
C THR A 6 -16.51 -9.55 8.30
N ALA A 7 -15.67 -10.42 7.72
CA ALA A 7 -16.00 -11.83 7.53
C ALA A 7 -14.75 -12.71 7.60
N ALA A 8 -14.89 -13.90 8.19
CA ALA A 8 -13.83 -14.91 8.12
C ALA A 8 -13.73 -15.46 6.69
N ILE A 9 -12.55 -15.94 6.30
CA ILE A 9 -12.29 -16.59 5.02
C ILE A 9 -11.75 -17.99 5.31
N ASP A 10 -12.25 -18.99 4.60
CA ASP A 10 -11.71 -20.33 4.70
C ASP A 10 -10.24 -20.38 4.28
N GLY A 11 -9.38 -20.89 5.16
CA GLY A 11 -7.95 -21.01 4.91
C GLY A 11 -7.64 -21.88 3.69
N ARG A 12 -8.56 -22.75 3.24
CA ARG A 12 -8.43 -23.52 1.99
C ARG A 12 -8.37 -22.64 0.75
N VAL A 13 -8.99 -21.46 0.77
CA VAL A 13 -8.94 -20.49 -0.34
C VAL A 13 -7.49 -20.09 -0.67
N TYR A 14 -6.59 -20.14 0.31
CA TYR A 14 -5.17 -19.77 0.15
C TYR A 14 -4.20 -20.94 0.32
N ALA A 15 -4.69 -22.17 0.51
CA ALA A 15 -3.87 -23.34 0.79
C ALA A 15 -3.21 -23.90 -0.48
N ARG A 16 -2.24 -23.17 -1.04
CA ARG A 16 -1.50 -23.62 -2.24
C ARG A 16 -0.59 -24.83 -1.96
N HIS A 17 -0.07 -24.94 -0.73
CA HIS A 17 0.92 -25.96 -0.33
C HIS A 17 0.45 -26.80 0.86
N GLY A 18 -0.87 -27.00 1.02
CA GLY A 18 -1.43 -27.86 2.08
C GLY A 18 -1.44 -27.25 3.49
N THR A 19 -0.99 -26.00 3.65
CA THR A 19 -1.12 -25.25 4.91
C THR A 19 -2.32 -24.30 4.86
N THR A 20 -3.04 -24.20 5.97
CA THR A 20 -4.17 -23.27 6.14
C THR A 20 -3.87 -22.31 7.27
N ALA A 21 -4.37 -21.07 7.17
CA ALA A 21 -4.26 -20.07 8.22
C ALA A 21 -5.62 -19.41 8.43
N GLU A 22 -5.95 -19.08 9.67
CA GLU A 22 -7.13 -18.28 9.99
C GLU A 22 -7.02 -16.92 9.31
N THR A 23 -8.01 -16.58 8.47
CA THR A 23 -7.98 -15.37 7.66
C THR A 23 -9.30 -14.62 7.83
N ARG A 24 -9.25 -13.29 7.91
CA ARG A 24 -10.43 -12.42 8.04
C ARG A 24 -10.23 -11.15 7.22
N LEU A 25 -11.24 -10.79 6.43
CA LEU A 25 -11.30 -9.50 5.74
C LEU A 25 -12.12 -8.53 6.58
N THR A 26 -11.57 -7.33 6.83
CA THR A 26 -12.26 -6.24 7.50
C THR A 26 -12.15 -4.99 6.66
N ILE A 27 -13.28 -4.33 6.39
CA ILE A 27 -13.29 -3.10 5.60
C ILE A 27 -13.76 -1.95 6.47
N ILE A 28 -12.91 -0.91 6.52
CA ILE A 28 -13.06 0.25 7.39
C ILE A 28 -13.16 1.49 6.53
N ASP A 29 -14.26 2.22 6.65
CA ASP A 29 -14.36 3.56 6.10
C ASP A 29 -13.58 4.55 6.98
N LYS A 30 -12.82 5.43 6.33
CA LYS A 30 -12.00 6.45 7.00
C LYS A 30 -12.84 7.67 7.46
N THR A 31 -14.12 7.46 7.73
CA THR A 31 -15.02 8.44 8.35
C THR A 31 -15.27 8.05 9.81
N PRO A 32 -15.56 9.02 10.70
CA PRO A 32 -16.04 8.71 12.04
C PRO A 32 -17.34 7.88 11.98
N ALA A 33 -17.44 6.86 12.82
CA ALA A 33 -18.70 6.13 12.98
C ALA A 33 -19.71 7.03 13.72
N PRO A 34 -20.98 7.11 13.28
CA PRO A 34 -22.01 7.86 14.02
C PRO A 34 -22.22 7.31 15.43
N ASP A 35 -22.16 5.98 15.57
CA ASP A 35 -22.14 5.25 16.84
C ASP A 35 -20.90 4.33 16.86
N PRO A 36 -19.92 4.58 17.74
CA PRO A 36 -18.71 3.76 17.88
C PRO A 36 -18.96 2.32 18.38
N SER A 37 -20.10 2.08 19.03
CA SER A 37 -20.45 0.77 19.59
C SER A 37 -21.28 -0.10 18.63
N ALA A 38 -21.79 0.48 17.55
CA ALA A 38 -22.55 -0.24 16.55
C ALA A 38 -21.63 -0.96 15.55
N PHE A 39 -21.74 -2.28 15.46
CA PHE A 39 -21.04 -3.11 14.49
C PHE A 39 -21.99 -3.70 13.45
N ALA A 40 -21.52 -3.82 12.21
CA ALA A 40 -22.27 -4.49 11.15
C ALA A 40 -22.46 -5.99 11.46
N ALA A 41 -23.61 -6.54 11.06
CA ALA A 41 -23.88 -7.96 11.20
C ALA A 41 -22.84 -8.79 10.43
N LEU A 42 -22.38 -9.89 11.04
CA LEU A 42 -21.36 -10.77 10.51
C LEU A 42 -21.99 -11.78 9.54
N PRO A 43 -21.59 -11.83 8.25
CA PRO A 43 -22.05 -12.85 7.31
C PRO A 43 -21.55 -14.27 7.65
N GLY A 44 -20.58 -14.37 8.59
CA GLY A 44 -19.95 -15.63 8.99
C GLY A 44 -18.60 -15.83 8.32
N LYS A 45 -18.43 -16.98 7.64
CA LYS A 45 -17.18 -17.42 7.01
C LYS A 45 -17.40 -17.69 5.53
N ALA A 46 -16.67 -17.01 4.64
CA ALA A 46 -16.69 -17.27 3.21
C ALA A 46 -15.93 -18.58 2.92
N THR A 47 -16.60 -19.52 2.26
CA THR A 47 -16.02 -20.83 1.86
C THR A 47 -15.18 -20.75 0.60
N ASP A 48 -15.44 -19.75 -0.24
CA ASP A 48 -14.84 -19.55 -1.55
C ASP A 48 -14.82 -18.05 -1.91
N VAL A 49 -14.11 -17.74 -2.99
CA VAL A 49 -13.92 -16.36 -3.47
C VAL A 49 -15.22 -15.77 -4.00
N GLU A 50 -16.10 -16.57 -4.60
CA GLU A 50 -17.37 -16.11 -5.17
C GLU A 50 -18.32 -15.62 -4.09
N THR A 51 -18.47 -16.39 -3.01
CA THR A 51 -19.24 -16.01 -1.81
C THR A 51 -18.71 -14.72 -1.21
N LEU A 52 -17.38 -14.58 -1.08
CA LEU A 52 -16.76 -13.37 -0.55
C LEU A 52 -17.05 -12.14 -1.44
N LEU A 53 -16.90 -12.29 -2.76
CA LEU A 53 -17.14 -11.21 -3.72
C LEU A 53 -18.61 -10.81 -3.78
N SER A 54 -19.53 -11.77 -3.68
CA SER A 54 -20.97 -11.52 -3.59
C SER A 54 -21.29 -10.60 -2.40
N TRP A 55 -20.81 -10.95 -1.20
CA TRP A 55 -21.01 -10.11 0.00
C TRP A 55 -20.39 -8.71 -0.11
N ILE A 56 -19.22 -8.59 -0.76
CA ILE A 56 -18.55 -7.29 -0.94
C ILE A 56 -19.31 -6.42 -1.96
N SER A 57 -19.91 -7.04 -2.98
CA SER A 57 -20.64 -6.35 -4.04
C SER A 57 -21.96 -5.75 -3.54
N ASP A 58 -22.56 -6.36 -2.51
CA ASP A 58 -23.78 -5.85 -1.86
C ASP A 58 -23.51 -4.67 -0.90
N LEU A 59 -22.24 -4.30 -0.68
CA LEU A 59 -21.92 -3.18 0.20
C LEU A 59 -22.30 -1.84 -0.44
N PRO A 60 -22.81 -0.88 0.36
CA PRO A 60 -23.19 0.43 -0.16
C PRO A 60 -21.98 1.15 -0.78
N PRO A 61 -22.20 2.00 -1.81
CA PRO A 61 -21.14 2.80 -2.42
C PRO A 61 -20.38 3.60 -1.37
N ARG A 62 -19.06 3.46 -1.39
CA ARG A 62 -18.20 4.09 -0.39
C ARG A 62 -17.93 5.54 -0.77
N ILE A 63 -18.05 6.42 0.21
CA ILE A 63 -17.65 7.82 0.07
C ILE A 63 -16.11 7.82 0.00
N PRO A 64 -15.49 8.33 -1.08
CA PRO A 64 -14.05 8.53 -1.12
C PRO A 64 -13.69 9.40 0.07
N GLY A 65 -12.93 8.85 1.02
CA GLY A 65 -12.45 9.64 2.14
C GLY A 65 -11.70 10.83 1.54
N GLY A 66 -12.18 12.05 1.77
CA GLY A 66 -11.64 13.30 1.23
C GLY A 66 -10.24 13.65 1.76
N PHE A 67 -9.43 12.64 2.04
CA PHE A 67 -8.05 12.72 2.43
C PHE A 67 -7.21 12.78 1.16
N PRO A 68 -6.58 13.94 0.85
CA PRO A 68 -5.81 14.12 -0.38
C PRO A 68 -4.65 13.13 -0.51
N ASP A 69 -4.16 12.61 0.61
CA ASP A 69 -3.01 11.70 0.66
C ASP A 69 -3.38 10.20 0.58
N SER A 70 -4.66 9.87 0.41
CA SER A 70 -5.06 8.47 0.25
C SER A 70 -4.62 7.95 -1.12
N ILE A 71 -4.12 6.70 -1.19
CA ILE A 71 -3.69 6.07 -2.45
C ILE A 71 -4.78 6.21 -3.53
N GLY A 72 -6.04 5.98 -3.18
CA GLY A 72 -7.16 6.13 -4.12
C GLY A 72 -7.40 7.57 -4.60
N ALA A 73 -7.16 8.57 -3.76
CA ALA A 73 -7.27 9.98 -4.13
C ALA A 73 -6.12 10.38 -5.09
N LEU A 74 -4.89 9.94 -4.81
CA LEU A 74 -3.74 10.15 -5.68
C LEU A 74 -3.93 9.46 -7.04
N SER A 75 -4.40 8.21 -7.07
CA SER A 75 -4.67 7.48 -8.31
C SER A 75 -5.77 8.16 -9.15
N ASN A 76 -6.87 8.60 -8.52
CA ASN A 76 -7.93 9.33 -9.23
C ASN A 76 -7.45 10.70 -9.74
N GLY A 77 -6.59 11.39 -8.98
CA GLY A 77 -5.96 12.63 -9.42
C GLY A 77 -5.08 12.46 -10.65
N ILE A 78 -4.30 11.37 -10.71
CA ILE A 78 -3.47 11.01 -11.88
C ILE A 78 -4.34 10.79 -13.12
N LEU A 79 -5.42 10.01 -13.00
CA LEU A 79 -6.33 9.73 -14.12
C LEU A 79 -7.02 11.00 -14.64
N ARG A 80 -7.50 11.86 -13.73
CA ARG A 80 -8.13 13.14 -14.10
C ARG A 80 -7.14 14.08 -14.77
N ASN A 81 -5.90 14.17 -14.27
CA ASN A 81 -4.85 14.99 -14.87
C ASN A 81 -4.42 14.46 -16.24
N ALA A 82 -4.36 13.14 -16.42
CA ALA A 82 -4.09 12.55 -17.73
C ALA A 82 -5.22 12.87 -18.73
N ALA A 83 -6.48 12.78 -18.30
CA ALA A 83 -7.63 13.12 -19.13
C ALA A 83 -7.65 14.60 -19.53
N THR A 84 -7.35 15.53 -18.61
CA THR A 84 -7.28 16.96 -18.94
C THR A 84 -6.11 17.29 -19.88
N GLN A 85 -4.94 16.65 -19.69
CA GLN A 85 -3.81 16.77 -20.61
C GLN A 85 -4.14 16.24 -22.01
N MET A 86 -4.85 15.11 -22.11
CA MET A 86 -5.29 14.58 -23.41
C MET A 86 -6.32 15.48 -24.08
N ALA A 87 -7.29 16.00 -23.33
CA ALA A 87 -8.28 16.95 -23.83
C ALA A 87 -7.62 18.24 -24.34
N ALA A 88 -6.65 18.79 -23.59
CA ALA A 88 -5.89 19.97 -23.99
C ALA A 88 -5.05 19.72 -25.25
N ARG A 89 -4.43 18.54 -25.39
CA ARG A 89 -3.69 18.14 -26.61
C ARG A 89 -4.61 17.98 -27.81
N SER A 90 -5.79 17.40 -27.63
CA SER A 90 -6.79 17.28 -28.69
C SER A 90 -7.33 18.64 -29.12
N ALA A 91 -7.58 19.55 -28.17
CA ALA A 91 -7.98 20.92 -28.47
C ALA A 91 -6.88 21.71 -29.21
N ALA A 92 -5.62 21.56 -28.81
CA ALA A 92 -4.48 22.17 -29.51
C ALA A 92 -4.27 21.61 -30.93
N ARG A 93 -4.68 20.35 -31.18
CA ARG A 93 -4.66 19.74 -32.53
C ARG A 93 -5.89 20.06 -33.37
N ALA A 94 -7.00 20.44 -32.74
CA ALA A 94 -8.24 20.84 -33.39
C ALA A 94 -8.32 22.36 -33.65
N ALA A 95 -7.36 23.15 -33.16
CA ALA A 95 -7.24 24.55 -33.55
C ALA A 95 -6.97 24.64 -35.07
N PRO A 96 -7.68 25.49 -35.83
CA PRO A 96 -7.49 25.57 -37.28
C PRO A 96 -6.08 26.09 -37.56
N ILE A 97 -5.37 25.38 -38.42
CA ILE A 97 -4.07 25.82 -38.96
C ILE A 97 -4.36 27.03 -39.85
N ALA A 98 -4.31 28.23 -39.30
CA ALA A 98 -4.14 29.43 -40.11
C ALA A 98 -2.72 29.37 -40.68
N ALA A 99 -2.62 29.07 -41.97
CA ALA A 99 -1.36 29.03 -42.69
C ALA A 99 -0.68 30.40 -42.63
N SER A 100 0.46 30.48 -41.96
CA SER A 100 1.44 31.54 -42.21
C SER A 100 2.78 30.87 -42.49
N ALA A 101 3.13 30.84 -43.78
CA ALA A 101 4.42 30.37 -44.25
C ALA A 101 5.53 31.31 -43.75
N ALA A 102 6.43 30.78 -42.92
CA ALA A 102 7.71 31.40 -42.66
C ALA A 102 8.80 30.32 -42.51
N VAL A 103 9.73 30.40 -43.46
CA VAL A 103 10.98 29.67 -43.67
C VAL A 103 11.59 29.01 -42.43
N ALA A 104 11.83 27.70 -42.56
CA ALA A 104 12.59 26.90 -41.62
C ALA A 104 14.06 27.35 -41.55
N LYS A 105 14.55 27.62 -40.34
CA LYS A 105 15.95 27.42 -39.96
C LYS A 105 16.00 26.77 -38.59
N SER A 106 16.39 25.49 -38.60
CA SER A 106 16.62 24.66 -37.42
C SER A 106 17.91 25.09 -36.73
N THR A 107 17.82 25.71 -35.57
CA THR A 107 18.90 25.83 -34.60
C THR A 107 18.43 25.25 -33.27
N ARG A 108 18.83 24.01 -32.99
CA ARG A 108 18.62 23.36 -31.68
C ARG A 108 19.58 23.98 -30.66
N PRO A 109 19.12 24.56 -29.54
CA PRO A 109 19.95 24.65 -28.36
C PRO A 109 19.75 23.37 -27.53
N VAL A 110 20.82 22.61 -27.32
CA VAL A 110 20.87 21.53 -26.34
C VAL A 110 20.94 22.18 -24.96
N LEU A 111 19.80 22.28 -24.28
CA LEU A 111 19.77 22.55 -22.84
C LEU A 111 20.11 21.24 -22.11
N PRO A 112 21.10 21.22 -21.20
CA PRO A 112 21.40 20.01 -20.44
C PRO A 112 20.23 19.71 -19.50
N VAL A 113 19.61 18.54 -19.68
CA VAL A 113 18.65 18.00 -18.73
C VAL A 113 19.43 17.64 -17.46
N ALA A 114 19.47 18.56 -16.51
CA ALA A 114 19.81 18.22 -15.13
C ALA A 114 18.71 17.28 -14.61
N ARG A 115 19.04 15.99 -14.52
CA ARG A 115 18.18 14.98 -13.91
C ARG A 115 18.08 15.28 -12.41
N ALA A 116 17.11 16.11 -12.03
CA ALA A 116 16.71 16.22 -10.64
C ALA A 116 16.14 14.86 -10.20
N LYS A 117 16.89 14.15 -9.36
CA LYS A 117 16.33 13.01 -8.63
C LYS A 117 15.24 13.58 -7.72
N PRO A 118 14.00 13.06 -7.73
CA PRO A 118 13.02 13.45 -6.72
C PRO A 118 13.59 13.00 -5.37
N VAL A 119 14.02 13.95 -4.56
CA VAL A 119 14.30 13.72 -3.15
C VAL A 119 12.94 13.46 -2.53
N ARG A 120 12.67 12.18 -2.26
CA ARG A 120 11.56 11.76 -1.41
C ARG A 120 11.74 12.49 -0.07
N PRO A 121 10.80 13.33 0.38
CA PRO A 121 10.82 13.78 1.76
C PRO A 121 10.58 12.53 2.61
N THR A 122 11.65 12.00 3.19
CA THR A 122 11.57 11.11 4.33
C THR A 122 11.06 11.98 5.47
N THR A 123 9.76 11.94 5.73
CA THR A 123 9.24 12.31 7.03
C THR A 123 9.90 11.38 8.03
N SER A 124 11.02 11.82 8.58
CA SER A 124 11.63 11.22 9.75
C SER A 124 10.59 11.34 10.85
N VAL A 125 9.91 10.23 11.17
CA VAL A 125 9.33 10.09 12.49
C VAL A 125 10.53 10.00 13.42
N SER A 126 11.03 11.16 13.85
CA SER A 126 12.05 11.26 14.87
C SER A 126 11.37 11.01 16.22
N THR A 127 10.99 9.75 16.45
CA THR A 127 10.88 9.27 17.83
C THR A 127 12.27 9.42 18.42
N SER A 128 12.41 10.13 19.54
CA SER A 128 13.67 10.21 20.27
C SER A 128 14.07 8.78 20.67
N ALA A 129 14.94 8.16 19.89
CA ALA A 129 15.48 6.84 20.16
C ALA A 129 16.77 7.03 20.95
N VAL A 130 16.78 6.52 22.18
CA VAL A 130 17.99 6.51 23.01
C VAL A 130 18.87 5.34 22.52
N PRO A 131 20.14 5.58 22.16
CA PRO A 131 21.06 4.50 21.82
C PRO A 131 21.22 3.54 23.01
N LEU A 132 21.00 2.24 22.77
CA LEU A 132 21.25 1.20 23.77
C LEU A 132 22.62 0.58 23.53
N SER A 133 23.40 0.47 24.61
CA SER A 133 24.57 -0.41 24.62
C SER A 133 24.09 -1.86 24.57
N TYR A 134 24.59 -2.64 23.61
CA TYR A 134 24.28 -4.07 23.48
C TYR A 134 25.57 -4.86 23.31
N GLU A 135 25.54 -6.12 23.75
CA GLU A 135 26.61 -7.09 23.57
C GLU A 135 26.06 -8.29 22.79
N LEU A 136 26.84 -8.84 21.87
CA LEU A 136 26.47 -10.10 21.21
C LEU A 136 26.64 -11.25 22.20
N ARG A 137 25.66 -12.14 22.27
CA ARG A 137 25.75 -13.40 23.02
C ARG A 137 25.59 -14.57 22.07
N ASP A 138 26.41 -15.59 22.28
CA ASP A 138 26.23 -16.88 21.63
C ASP A 138 24.93 -17.50 22.13
N TRP A 139 24.04 -17.79 21.20
CA TRP A 139 22.82 -18.52 21.47
C TRP A 139 23.17 -20.00 21.68
N ILE A 140 22.73 -20.58 22.79
CA ILE A 140 22.77 -22.03 22.99
C ILE A 140 21.40 -22.55 22.53
N PRO A 141 21.31 -23.28 21.40
CA PRO A 141 20.05 -23.86 21.00
C PRO A 141 19.63 -24.93 22.00
N GLU A 142 18.49 -24.75 22.67
CA GLU A 142 17.77 -25.88 23.23
C GLU A 142 17.49 -26.86 22.09
N ALA A 143 17.80 -28.14 22.31
CA ALA A 143 17.84 -29.16 21.26
C ALA A 143 16.58 -29.14 20.38
N GLY A 144 16.70 -28.68 19.12
CA GLY A 144 15.62 -28.78 18.14
C GLY A 144 15.40 -27.62 17.15
N GLY A 145 16.31 -26.65 17.00
CA GLY A 145 16.04 -25.43 16.23
C GLY A 145 16.68 -25.33 14.84
N ARG A 146 16.74 -26.38 14.01
CA ARG A 146 17.23 -26.24 12.62
C ARG A 146 16.11 -25.71 11.73
N LEU A 147 15.87 -24.40 11.77
CA LEU A 147 14.98 -23.73 10.80
C LEU A 147 15.65 -23.75 9.41
N THR A 148 15.35 -24.79 8.65
CA THR A 148 15.52 -24.78 7.19
C THR A 148 14.17 -25.14 6.59
N ASP A 149 13.65 -24.31 5.69
CA ASP A 149 13.62 -24.63 4.26
C ASP A 149 12.89 -23.50 3.50
N THR A 150 13.61 -22.49 3.02
CA THR A 150 13.02 -21.50 2.10
C THR A 150 14.04 -20.96 1.11
N ILE A 151 13.53 -20.64 -0.07
CA ILE A 151 14.14 -20.01 -1.26
C ILE A 151 14.84 -18.64 -1.05
N TYR A 152 15.12 -18.25 0.19
CA TYR A 152 15.86 -17.04 0.58
C TYR A 152 17.13 -17.40 1.34
N GLU A 153 18.03 -16.43 1.49
CA GLU A 153 19.28 -16.58 2.24
C GLU A 153 19.05 -17.09 3.66
N ARG A 154 19.96 -17.94 4.11
CA ARG A 154 19.85 -18.63 5.40
C ARG A 154 20.10 -17.65 6.55
N TYR A 155 19.03 -17.22 7.22
CA TYR A 155 19.15 -16.42 8.44
C TYR A 155 19.55 -17.31 9.63
N ALA A 156 20.54 -16.84 10.41
CA ALA A 156 20.90 -17.40 11.70
C ALA A 156 20.34 -16.52 12.82
N LEU A 157 19.80 -17.14 13.87
CA LEU A 157 19.33 -16.40 15.04
C LEU A 157 20.54 -15.82 15.80
N GLN A 158 20.56 -14.51 16.01
CA GLN A 158 21.55 -13.83 16.84
C GLN A 158 20.91 -13.40 18.15
N SER A 159 21.60 -13.64 19.27
CA SER A 159 21.18 -13.16 20.58
C SER A 159 21.97 -11.93 20.98
N ILE A 160 21.29 -10.94 21.54
CA ILE A 160 21.90 -9.74 22.11
C ILE A 160 21.56 -9.63 23.58
N HIS A 161 22.53 -9.19 24.37
CA HIS A 161 22.36 -8.84 25.77
C HIS A 161 22.32 -7.32 25.91
N ILE A 162 21.27 -6.82 26.54
CA ILE A 162 21.13 -5.41 26.88
C ILE A 162 21.39 -5.28 28.39
N PRO A 163 22.49 -4.63 28.81
CA PRO A 163 22.80 -4.49 30.23
C PRO A 163 21.63 -3.82 30.98
N ARG A 164 21.28 -4.36 32.15
CA ARG A 164 20.22 -3.86 33.05
C ARG A 164 18.78 -4.00 32.50
N ALA A 165 18.56 -4.73 31.41
CA ALA A 165 17.21 -5.12 31.03
C ALA A 165 16.56 -5.94 32.16
N LYS A 166 15.34 -5.56 32.56
CA LYS A 166 14.53 -6.34 33.51
C LYS A 166 13.66 -7.33 32.71
N PRO A 167 13.47 -8.57 33.19
CA PRO A 167 12.59 -9.55 32.54
C PRO A 167 11.13 -9.10 32.53
#